data_AF-A0A4V2XDG8-F1
#
_entry.id   AF-A0A4V2XDG8-F1
#
_cell.length_a   1.000
_cell.length_b   1.000
_cell.length_c   1.000
_cell.angle_alpha   90.00
_cell.angle_beta   90.00
_cell.angle_gamma   90.00
#
_symmetry.space_group_name_H-M   'P 1'
#
loop_
_entity.id
_entity.type
_entity.pdbx_description
1 polymer ?
#
loop_
_entity_poly.entity_id
_entity_poly.type
_entity_poly.pdbx_seq_one_letter_code
_entity_poly.pdbx_strand_id
1 'polypeptide(L)'
;MSVDWESIQAASGSAASCPFVIDKLDSPRKEERIWAYRYLAGEVAPQGLLYPAAPYVAEEILVRLASWSSGGRVSGLRILEEIGKADAPADFTVNYHGSVIGLRLISKRVVESAMDMYDELLRSEDSQVRNATMSLLTVFTDRVSEAENLLTRFVANSGDSDERARASQAIEDLREWNSESDEYTSTVDPAWLKRAAAHKREKWEEIHDVSRRPRQTRMGRLRARLIDRLMGRGDS
;
A
#
# COMPACT_ATOMS: atom_id res chain seq x y z
N MET A 1 -1.94 22.24 -3.84
CA MET A 1 -3.33 22.27 -4.34
C MET A 1 -4.15 21.36 -3.45
N SER A 2 -5.41 21.67 -3.15
CA SER A 2 -6.25 20.78 -2.36
C SER A 2 -6.83 19.71 -3.29
N VAL A 3 -6.53 18.44 -3.03
CA VAL A 3 -7.11 17.29 -3.76
C VAL A 3 -8.54 17.08 -3.28
N ASP A 4 -9.50 16.98 -4.21
CA ASP A 4 -10.89 16.60 -3.89
C ASP A 4 -11.03 15.08 -3.81
N TRP A 5 -10.71 14.54 -2.62
CA TRP A 5 -10.70 13.10 -2.35
C TRP A 5 -12.07 12.44 -2.48
N GLU A 6 -13.18 13.18 -2.34
CA GLU A 6 -14.53 12.62 -2.48
C GLU A 6 -14.82 12.25 -3.93
N SER A 7 -14.32 13.07 -4.87
CA SER A 7 -14.49 12.87 -6.31
C SER A 7 -13.65 11.73 -6.90
N ILE A 8 -12.61 11.28 -6.17
CA ILE A 8 -11.65 10.30 -6.66
C ILE A 8 -12.13 8.89 -6.34
N GLN A 9 -12.15 8.02 -7.36
CA GLN A 9 -12.58 6.64 -7.19
C GLN A 9 -11.49 5.78 -6.52
N ALA A 10 -11.89 5.04 -5.49
CA ALA A 10 -11.12 3.96 -4.86
C ALA A 10 -11.88 2.62 -4.99
N ALA A 11 -11.28 1.52 -4.56
CA ALA A 11 -11.91 0.19 -4.65
C ALA A 11 -13.26 0.09 -3.92
N SER A 12 -13.42 0.79 -2.79
CA SER A 12 -14.69 0.88 -2.06
C SER A 12 -15.69 1.87 -2.68
N GLY A 13 -15.27 2.68 -3.65
CA GLY A 13 -16.09 3.65 -4.39
C GLY A 13 -15.52 5.06 -4.40
N SER A 14 -15.09 5.56 -3.25
CA SER A 14 -14.57 6.93 -3.08
C SER A 14 -13.33 6.92 -2.19
N ALA A 15 -12.40 7.83 -2.48
CA ALA A 15 -11.15 7.99 -1.75
C ALA A 15 -11.27 8.96 -0.55
N ALA A 16 -12.48 9.36 -0.16
CA ALA A 16 -12.73 10.32 0.93
C ALA A 16 -12.01 9.97 2.26
N SER A 17 -11.88 8.67 2.56
CA SER A 17 -11.23 8.19 3.78
C SER A 17 -9.69 8.11 3.68
N CYS A 18 -9.13 8.15 2.46
CA CYS A 18 -7.70 7.94 2.24
C CYS A 18 -6.81 8.92 3.02
N PRO A 19 -7.08 10.24 3.09
CA PRO A 19 -6.24 11.18 3.86
C PRO A 19 -6.12 10.79 5.34
N PHE A 20 -7.25 10.49 5.98
CA PHE A 20 -7.29 10.07 7.37
C PHE A 20 -6.50 8.77 7.59
N VAL A 21 -6.59 7.82 6.65
CA VAL A 21 -5.88 6.54 6.76
C VAL A 21 -4.38 6.72 6.51
N ILE A 22 -3.98 7.64 5.63
CA ILE A 22 -2.56 8.00 5.42
C ILE A 22 -1.95 8.53 6.72
N ASP A 23 -2.66 9.36 7.50
CA ASP A 23 -2.19 9.81 8.82
C ASP A 23 -1.89 8.63 9.77
N LYS A 24 -2.63 7.53 9.64
CA LYS A 24 -2.47 6.34 10.48
C LYS A 24 -1.28 5.46 10.08
N LEU A 25 -0.68 5.68 8.90
CA LEU A 25 0.55 4.98 8.52
C LEU A 25 1.71 5.33 9.47
N ASP A 26 1.74 6.53 10.05
CA ASP A 26 2.77 6.95 11.03
C ASP A 26 2.29 6.93 12.49
N SER A 27 1.19 6.20 12.78
CA SER A 27 0.74 6.05 14.16
C SER A 27 1.83 5.38 15.02
N PRO A 28 2.05 5.79 16.28
CA PRO A 28 2.96 5.09 17.18
C PRO A 28 2.49 3.65 17.48
N ARG A 29 1.19 3.37 17.32
CA ARG A 29 0.59 2.05 17.55
C ARG A 29 0.74 1.19 16.31
N LYS A 30 1.40 0.04 16.45
CA LYS A 30 1.68 -0.89 15.36
C LYS A 30 0.40 -1.41 14.70
N GLU A 31 -0.65 -1.64 15.49
CA GLU A 31 -1.94 -2.14 15.03
C GLU A 31 -2.63 -1.14 14.09
N GLU A 32 -2.54 0.16 14.41
CA GLU A 32 -3.08 1.23 13.56
C GLU A 32 -2.33 1.31 12.23
N ARG A 33 -0.98 1.19 12.24
CA ARG A 33 -0.18 1.15 11.01
C ARG A 33 -0.51 -0.05 10.14
N ILE A 34 -0.67 -1.25 10.73
CA ILE A 34 -1.03 -2.47 9.99
C ILE A 34 -2.42 -2.33 9.38
N TRP A 35 -3.38 -1.81 10.14
CA TRP A 35 -4.72 -1.54 9.63
C TRP A 35 -4.69 -0.55 8.47
N ALA A 36 -3.98 0.57 8.63
CA ALA A 36 -3.86 1.62 7.62
C ALA A 36 -3.23 1.08 6.33
N TYR A 37 -2.16 0.31 6.45
CA TYR A 37 -1.53 -0.38 5.32
C TYR A 37 -2.53 -1.27 4.58
N ARG A 38 -3.22 -2.17 5.29
CA ARG A 38 -4.17 -3.11 4.67
C ARG A 38 -5.33 -2.39 4.01
N TYR A 39 -5.83 -1.33 4.63
CA TYR A 39 -6.88 -0.52 4.08
C TYR A 39 -6.43 0.14 2.77
N LEU A 40 -5.33 0.89 2.80
CA LEU A 40 -4.84 1.61 1.63
C LEU A 40 -4.49 0.66 0.48
N ALA A 41 -3.73 -0.41 0.75
CA ALA A 41 -3.42 -1.41 -0.28
C ALA A 41 -4.69 -1.98 -0.92
N GLY A 42 -5.72 -2.22 -0.11
CA GLY A 42 -7.02 -2.67 -0.62
C GLY A 42 -7.81 -1.60 -1.38
N GLU A 43 -7.54 -0.32 -1.19
CA GLU A 43 -8.25 0.79 -1.86
C GLU A 43 -7.58 1.22 -3.16
N VAL A 44 -6.25 1.18 -3.22
CA VAL A 44 -5.48 1.70 -4.36
C VAL A 44 -4.95 0.62 -5.30
N ALA A 45 -4.66 -0.57 -4.77
CA ALA A 45 -4.02 -1.67 -5.50
C ALA A 45 -4.55 -3.06 -5.10
N PRO A 46 -5.86 -3.28 -4.87
CA PRO A 46 -6.35 -4.58 -4.44
C PRO A 46 -6.04 -5.64 -5.50
N GLN A 47 -5.37 -6.72 -5.08
CA GLN A 47 -5.04 -7.85 -5.95
C GLN A 47 -4.19 -7.43 -7.17
N GLY A 48 -3.38 -6.38 -7.03
CA GLY A 48 -2.50 -5.90 -8.09
C GLY A 48 -3.18 -5.06 -9.16
N LEU A 49 -4.41 -4.57 -8.92
CA LEU A 49 -5.13 -3.71 -9.87
C LEU A 49 -5.23 -2.29 -9.36
N LEU A 50 -4.75 -1.33 -10.15
CA LEU A 50 -4.75 0.08 -9.81
C LEU A 50 -6.15 0.71 -9.87
N TYR A 51 -6.42 1.59 -8.90
CA TYR A 51 -7.59 2.46 -8.88
C TYR A 51 -7.19 3.93 -9.03
N PRO A 52 -8.10 4.82 -9.49
CA PRO A 52 -7.81 6.24 -9.69
C PRO A 52 -7.22 6.96 -8.48
N ALA A 53 -7.45 6.48 -7.26
CA ALA A 53 -6.84 7.00 -6.04
C ALA A 53 -5.32 6.76 -5.91
N ALA A 54 -4.76 5.78 -6.62
CA ALA A 54 -3.37 5.35 -6.45
C ALA A 54 -2.32 6.46 -6.62
N PRO A 55 -2.29 7.25 -7.72
CA PRO A 55 -1.27 8.28 -7.88
C PRO A 55 -1.38 9.38 -6.82
N TYR A 56 -2.59 9.70 -6.37
CA TYR A 56 -2.82 10.69 -5.30
C TYR A 56 -2.34 10.20 -3.94
N VAL A 57 -2.62 8.93 -3.61
CA VAL A 57 -2.11 8.32 -2.37
C VAL A 57 -0.59 8.22 -2.41
N ALA A 58 0.01 7.86 -3.54
CA ALA A 58 1.45 7.83 -3.70
C ALA A 58 2.08 9.21 -3.47
N GLU A 59 1.54 10.26 -4.11
CA GLU A 59 2.01 11.64 -3.95
C GLU A 59 1.92 12.11 -2.49
N GLU A 60 0.79 11.87 -1.82
CA GLU A 60 0.59 12.29 -0.43
C GLU A 60 1.52 11.55 0.54
N ILE A 61 1.78 10.26 0.30
CA ILE A 61 2.77 9.50 1.08
C ILE A 61 4.16 10.11 0.88
N LEU A 62 4.57 10.39 -0.36
CA LEU A 62 5.88 10.95 -0.67
C LEU A 62 6.12 12.31 0.00
N VAL A 63 5.11 13.19 0.01
CA VAL A 63 5.20 14.50 0.69
C VAL A 63 5.53 14.35 2.18
N ARG A 64 5.04 13.30 2.83
CA ARG A 64 5.12 13.13 4.29
C ARG A 64 6.23 12.19 4.74
N LEU A 65 6.69 11.29 3.87
CA LEU A 65 7.55 10.16 4.19
C LEU A 65 8.83 10.57 4.95
N ALA A 66 9.45 11.68 4.56
CA ALA A 66 10.66 12.20 5.22
C ALA A 66 10.44 12.54 6.70
N SER A 67 9.24 12.98 7.08
CA SER A 67 8.90 13.37 8.45
C SER A 67 8.44 12.22 9.35
N TRP A 68 8.12 11.07 8.78
CA TRP A 68 7.57 9.94 9.51
C TRP A 68 8.60 9.21 10.38
N SER A 69 8.12 8.54 11.42
CA SER A 69 8.89 7.54 12.17
C SER A 69 9.37 6.42 11.25
N SER A 70 10.38 5.64 11.67
CA SER A 70 10.83 4.47 10.89
C SER A 70 9.71 3.49 10.59
N GLY A 71 8.79 3.28 11.55
CA GLY A 71 7.63 2.43 11.36
C GLY A 71 6.67 2.98 10.30
N GLY A 72 6.46 4.29 10.27
CA GLY A 72 5.67 4.95 9.24
C GLY A 72 6.32 4.92 7.88
N ARG A 73 7.64 5.18 7.80
CA ARG A 73 8.42 5.07 6.56
C ARG A 73 8.31 3.69 5.93
N VAL A 74 8.48 2.62 6.71
CA VAL A 74 8.32 1.25 6.22
C VAL A 74 6.90 1.01 5.69
N SER A 75 5.88 1.45 6.41
CA SER A 75 4.49 1.30 5.97
C SER A 75 4.18 2.09 4.70
N GLY A 76 4.69 3.32 4.57
CA GLY A 76 4.56 4.14 3.37
C GLY A 76 5.24 3.53 2.16
N LEU A 77 6.52 3.15 2.29
CA LEU A 77 7.30 2.52 1.22
C LEU A 77 6.62 1.24 0.69
N ARG A 78 6.03 0.44 1.57
CA ARG A 78 5.26 -0.75 1.13
C ARG A 78 4.01 -0.40 0.33
N ILE A 79 3.28 0.66 0.68
CA ILE A 79 2.15 1.11 -0.15
C ILE A 79 2.63 1.59 -1.52
N LEU A 80 3.73 2.33 -1.57
CA LEU A 80 4.33 2.76 -2.84
C LEU A 80 4.76 1.55 -3.68
N GLU A 81 5.29 0.50 -3.05
CA GLU A 81 5.68 -0.75 -3.70
C GLU A 81 4.47 -1.47 -4.29
N GLU A 82 3.38 -1.61 -3.53
CA GLU A 82 2.12 -2.19 -4.01
C GLU A 82 1.55 -1.39 -5.21
N ILE A 83 1.63 -0.05 -5.18
CA ILE A 83 1.21 0.79 -6.29
C ILE A 83 2.13 0.62 -7.51
N GLY A 84 3.44 0.52 -7.32
CA GLY A 84 4.40 0.34 -8.42
C GLY A 84 4.29 -1.03 -9.11
N LYS A 85 3.94 -2.08 -8.35
CA LYS A 85 3.70 -3.45 -8.88
C LYS A 85 2.35 -3.60 -9.59
N ALA A 86 1.35 -2.83 -9.16
CA ALA A 86 0.00 -2.98 -9.67
C ALA A 86 -0.11 -2.51 -11.12
N ASP A 87 -1.06 -3.11 -11.84
CA ASP A 87 -1.33 -2.82 -13.25
C ASP A 87 -2.71 -2.18 -13.44
N ALA A 88 -2.91 -1.57 -14.60
CA ALA A 88 -4.21 -1.09 -15.06
C ALA A 88 -4.38 -1.41 -16.55
N PRO A 89 -5.61 -1.67 -17.02
CA PRO A 89 -5.88 -1.70 -18.45
C PRO A 89 -5.38 -0.43 -19.14
N ALA A 90 -4.85 -0.57 -20.36
CA ALA A 90 -4.20 0.54 -21.08
C ALA A 90 -5.15 1.72 -21.37
N ASP A 91 -6.45 1.47 -21.45
CA ASP A 91 -7.51 2.45 -21.65
C ASP A 91 -7.98 3.14 -20.35
N PHE A 92 -7.54 2.65 -19.17
CA PHE A 92 -7.88 3.29 -17.91
C PHE A 92 -7.09 4.57 -17.75
N THR A 93 -7.81 5.68 -17.67
CA THR A 93 -7.26 7.02 -17.46
C THR A 93 -7.77 7.63 -16.16
N VAL A 94 -7.04 8.61 -15.67
CA VAL A 94 -7.40 9.41 -14.51
C VAL A 94 -7.16 10.88 -14.84
N ASN A 95 -8.03 11.77 -14.35
CA ASN A 95 -7.70 13.19 -14.32
C ASN A 95 -6.72 13.39 -13.16
N TYR A 96 -5.48 13.76 -13.46
CA TYR A 96 -4.42 14.00 -12.50
C TYR A 96 -3.88 15.42 -12.71
N HIS A 97 -4.04 16.28 -11.71
CA HIS A 97 -3.69 17.72 -11.77
C HIS A 97 -4.20 18.44 -13.03
N GLY A 98 -5.44 18.12 -13.44
CA GLY A 98 -6.10 18.75 -14.59
C GLY A 98 -5.79 18.10 -15.95
N SER A 99 -4.98 17.04 -15.98
CA SER A 99 -4.62 16.32 -17.20
C SER A 99 -5.19 14.90 -17.19
N VAL A 100 -5.76 14.45 -18.32
CA VAL A 100 -6.18 13.06 -18.49
C VAL A 100 -4.98 12.22 -18.92
N ILE A 101 -4.54 11.30 -18.07
CA ILE A 101 -3.36 10.45 -18.29
C ILE A 101 -3.68 8.99 -17.96
N GLY A 102 -2.97 8.05 -18.61
CA GLY A 102 -3.10 6.62 -18.32
C GLY A 102 -2.76 6.32 -16.86
N LEU A 103 -3.64 5.61 -16.16
CA LEU A 103 -3.56 5.36 -14.73
C LEU A 103 -2.28 4.63 -14.33
N ARG A 104 -1.92 3.56 -15.07
CA ARG A 104 -0.68 2.81 -14.88
C ARG A 104 0.55 3.72 -15.00
N LEU A 105 0.60 4.50 -16.07
CA LEU A 105 1.72 5.39 -16.37
C LEU A 105 1.93 6.43 -15.27
N ILE A 106 0.86 7.13 -14.85
CA ILE A 106 1.01 8.17 -13.84
C ILE A 106 1.33 7.60 -12.46
N SER A 107 0.73 6.46 -12.08
CA SER A 107 0.98 5.85 -10.77
C SER A 107 2.46 5.45 -10.62
N LYS A 108 3.03 4.84 -11.66
CA LYS A 108 4.47 4.50 -11.70
C LYS A 108 5.34 5.74 -11.64
N ARG A 109 5.07 6.74 -12.49
CA ARG A 109 5.85 7.99 -12.49
C ARG A 109 5.85 8.72 -11.15
N VAL A 110 4.71 8.75 -10.45
CA VAL A 110 4.65 9.37 -9.12
C VAL A 110 5.52 8.59 -8.15
N VAL A 111 5.41 7.26 -8.09
CA VAL A 111 6.26 6.40 -7.25
C VAL A 111 7.76 6.61 -7.58
N GLU A 112 8.12 6.70 -8.85
CA GLU A 112 9.52 6.83 -9.30
C GLU A 112 10.08 8.27 -9.22
N SER A 113 9.26 9.25 -8.78
CA SER A 113 9.64 10.67 -8.82
C SER A 113 10.65 11.08 -7.73
N ALA A 114 10.70 10.37 -6.60
CA ALA A 114 11.40 10.80 -5.39
C ALA A 114 12.81 10.18 -5.20
N MET A 115 13.63 10.14 -6.26
CA MET A 115 14.93 9.46 -6.25
C MET A 115 15.89 9.94 -5.16
N ASP A 116 15.97 11.25 -4.94
CA ASP A 116 16.84 11.81 -3.89
C ASP A 116 16.41 11.34 -2.50
N MET A 117 15.10 11.24 -2.26
CA MET A 117 14.55 10.74 -1.01
C MET A 117 14.88 9.25 -0.81
N TYR A 118 14.80 8.43 -1.86
CA TYR A 118 15.17 7.02 -1.77
C TYR A 118 16.67 6.83 -1.49
N ASP A 119 17.54 7.67 -2.07
CA ASP A 119 18.97 7.70 -1.74
C ASP A 119 19.22 8.00 -0.25
N GLU A 120 18.48 8.97 0.30
CA GLU A 120 18.53 9.28 1.73
C GLU A 120 18.03 8.13 2.60
N LEU A 121 16.92 7.48 2.23
CA LEU A 121 16.34 6.38 2.99
C LEU A 121 17.22 5.12 2.98
N LEU A 122 18.01 4.89 1.93
CA LEU A 122 19.05 3.84 1.91
C LEU A 122 20.18 4.11 2.92
N ARG A 123 20.35 5.35 3.39
CA ARG A 123 21.32 5.73 4.44
C ARG A 123 20.70 5.81 5.83
N SER A 124 19.41 5.51 5.97
CA SER A 124 18.72 5.44 7.27
C SER A 124 19.48 4.53 8.23
N GLU A 125 19.53 4.87 9.52
CA GLU A 125 20.11 3.99 10.56
C GLU A 125 19.26 2.72 10.78
N ASP A 126 17.95 2.81 10.51
CA ASP A 126 17.02 1.68 10.63
C ASP A 126 17.08 0.75 9.40
N SER A 127 17.51 -0.50 9.62
CA SER A 127 17.63 -1.51 8.57
C SER A 127 16.31 -1.90 7.92
N GLN A 128 15.17 -1.77 8.62
CA GLN A 128 13.86 -2.03 8.03
C GLN A 128 13.50 -0.99 6.98
N VAL A 129 13.86 0.28 7.21
CA VAL A 129 13.68 1.36 6.24
C VAL A 129 14.56 1.12 5.01
N ARG A 130 15.83 0.75 5.20
CA ARG A 130 16.74 0.40 4.10
C ARG A 130 16.19 -0.76 3.27
N ASN A 131 15.75 -1.84 3.93
CA ASN A 131 15.16 -3.01 3.25
C ASN A 131 13.88 -2.66 2.48
N ALA A 132 12.97 -1.88 3.06
CA ALA A 132 11.75 -1.45 2.37
C ALA A 132 12.07 -0.57 1.16
N THR A 133 13.10 0.26 1.26
CA THR A 133 13.55 1.11 0.14
C THR A 133 14.13 0.27 -1.00
N MET A 134 14.97 -0.73 -0.69
CA MET A 134 15.48 -1.67 -1.71
C MET A 134 14.34 -2.42 -2.41
N SER A 135 13.35 -2.90 -1.64
CA SER A 135 12.17 -3.60 -2.20
C SER A 135 11.35 -2.70 -3.12
N LEU A 136 11.19 -1.43 -2.77
CA LEU A 136 10.51 -0.45 -3.63
C LEU A 136 11.29 -0.20 -4.93
N LEU A 137 12.62 -0.12 -4.88
CA LEU A 137 13.42 0.15 -6.07
C LEU A 137 13.35 -0.98 -7.11
N THR A 138 13.00 -2.21 -6.74
CA THR A 138 12.89 -3.33 -7.69
C THR A 138 11.70 -3.21 -8.65
N VAL A 139 10.69 -2.39 -8.31
CA VAL A 139 9.45 -2.27 -9.09
C VAL A 139 9.52 -1.18 -10.15
N PHE A 140 10.68 -0.53 -10.27
CA PHE A 140 10.90 0.59 -11.17
C PHE A 140 10.96 0.12 -12.62
N THR A 141 10.34 0.89 -13.50
CA THR A 141 10.26 0.57 -14.93
C THR A 141 10.64 1.73 -15.84
N ASP A 142 10.38 2.98 -15.45
CA ASP A 142 10.79 4.15 -16.26
C ASP A 142 12.21 4.62 -15.88
N ARG A 143 12.62 4.43 -14.62
CA ARG A 143 13.90 4.92 -14.06
C ARG A 143 14.84 3.81 -13.60
N VAL A 144 14.86 2.70 -14.33
CA VAL A 144 15.66 1.49 -14.03
C VAL A 144 17.13 1.81 -13.76
N SER A 145 17.79 2.53 -14.66
CA SER A 145 19.22 2.85 -14.52
C SER A 145 19.53 3.68 -13.28
N GLU A 146 18.62 4.57 -12.89
CA GLU A 146 18.79 5.40 -11.69
C GLU A 146 18.61 4.56 -10.41
N ALA A 147 17.60 3.68 -10.38
CA ALA A 147 17.38 2.74 -9.27
C ALA A 147 18.56 1.77 -9.10
N GLU A 148 19.07 1.21 -10.20
CA GLU A 148 20.24 0.33 -10.21
C GLU A 148 21.49 1.06 -9.69
N ASN A 149 21.70 2.31 -10.10
CA ASN A 149 22.81 3.12 -9.60
C ASN A 149 22.72 3.39 -8.09
N LEU A 150 21.52 3.59 -7.54
CA LEU A 150 21.32 3.73 -6.09
C LEU A 150 21.72 2.45 -5.36
N LEU A 151 21.21 1.30 -5.80
CA LEU A 151 21.49 0.01 -5.20
C LEU A 151 22.99 -0.33 -5.30
N THR A 152 23.62 -0.05 -6.44
CA THR A 152 25.07 -0.29 -6.64
C THR A 152 25.92 0.57 -5.71
N ARG A 153 25.57 1.86 -5.53
CA ARG A 153 26.23 2.73 -4.55
C ARG A 153 26.02 2.22 -3.12
N PHE A 154 24.84 1.71 -2.81
CA PHE A 154 24.58 1.10 -1.50
C PHE A 154 25.45 -0.15 -1.26
N VAL A 155 25.54 -1.06 -2.24
CA VAL A 155 26.42 -2.24 -2.16
C VAL A 155 27.88 -1.86 -1.93
N ALA A 156 28.39 -0.85 -2.63
CA ALA A 156 29.78 -0.40 -2.52
C ALA A 156 30.10 0.19 -1.13
N ASN A 157 29.12 0.81 -0.47
CA ASN A 157 29.31 1.53 0.80
C ASN A 157 28.89 0.72 2.03
N SER A 158 28.09 -0.34 1.88
CA SER A 158 27.64 -1.14 3.02
C SER A 158 28.75 -2.04 3.55
N GLY A 159 29.04 -1.92 4.85
CA GLY A 159 29.95 -2.81 5.57
C GLY A 159 29.32 -4.14 5.97
N ASP A 160 28.00 -4.29 5.84
CA ASP A 160 27.26 -5.49 6.22
C ASP A 160 27.11 -6.43 5.02
N SER A 161 27.54 -7.69 5.18
CA SER A 161 27.46 -8.69 4.10
C SER A 161 26.04 -9.05 3.71
N ASP A 162 25.11 -9.09 4.67
CA ASP A 162 23.72 -9.47 4.43
C ASP A 162 22.99 -8.35 3.70
N GLU A 163 23.29 -7.09 4.03
CA GLU A 163 22.74 -5.94 3.32
C GLU A 163 23.24 -5.86 1.88
N ARG A 164 24.54 -6.11 1.66
CA ARG A 164 25.09 -6.20 0.30
C ARG A 164 24.42 -7.31 -0.50
N ALA A 165 24.20 -8.48 0.10
CA ALA A 165 23.52 -9.60 -0.56
C ALA A 165 22.08 -9.24 -0.96
N ARG A 166 21.32 -8.59 -0.07
CA ARG A 166 19.95 -8.13 -0.38
C ARG A 166 19.92 -7.08 -1.48
N ALA A 167 20.86 -6.13 -1.46
CA ALA A 167 20.92 -5.10 -2.48
C ALA A 167 21.34 -5.66 -3.84
N SER A 168 22.25 -6.63 -3.89
CA SER A 168 22.59 -7.36 -5.11
C SER A 168 21.39 -8.12 -5.66
N GLN A 169 20.61 -8.82 -4.79
CA GLN A 169 19.37 -9.47 -5.21
C GLN A 169 18.37 -8.46 -5.77
N ALA A 170 18.20 -7.29 -5.13
CA ALA A 170 17.32 -6.24 -5.63
C ALA A 170 17.74 -5.72 -7.02
N ILE A 171 19.04 -5.67 -7.32
CA ILE A 171 19.55 -5.33 -8.66
C ILE A 171 19.20 -6.43 -9.67
N GLU A 172 19.35 -7.70 -9.30
CA GLU A 172 18.99 -8.84 -10.16
C GLU A 172 17.49 -8.83 -10.46
N ASP A 173 16.64 -8.70 -9.44
CA ASP A 173 15.20 -8.61 -9.59
C ASP A 173 14.82 -7.44 -10.51
N LEU A 174 15.38 -6.24 -10.27
CA LEU A 174 15.13 -5.05 -11.10
C LEU A 174 15.47 -5.30 -12.57
N ARG A 175 16.60 -5.96 -12.85
CA ARG A 175 17.02 -6.29 -14.22
C ARG A 175 16.13 -7.36 -14.84
N GLU A 176 15.78 -8.41 -14.10
CA GLU A 176 14.90 -9.49 -14.55
C GLU A 176 13.55 -8.92 -15.02
N TRP A 177 12.87 -8.16 -14.16
CA TRP A 177 11.58 -7.54 -14.46
C TRP A 177 11.59 -6.63 -15.68
N ASN A 178 12.73 -6.00 -15.98
CA ASN A 178 12.89 -5.10 -17.12
C ASN A 178 13.53 -5.75 -18.35
N SER A 179 13.97 -7.00 -18.25
CA SER A 179 14.52 -7.79 -19.37
C SER A 179 13.45 -8.58 -20.13
N GLU A 180 12.32 -8.92 -19.48
CA GLU A 180 11.24 -9.74 -20.05
C GLU A 180 10.10 -8.92 -20.70
N SER A 181 10.36 -7.68 -21.14
CA SER A 181 9.32 -6.73 -21.58
C SER A 181 8.67 -6.99 -22.95
N ASP A 182 8.60 -8.23 -23.43
CA ASP A 182 7.81 -8.58 -24.60
C ASP A 182 6.67 -9.54 -24.22
N GLU A 183 5.43 -9.08 -24.45
CA GLU A 183 4.27 -9.91 -24.78
C GLU A 183 3.43 -10.55 -23.65
N TYR A 184 2.93 -9.77 -22.68
CA TYR A 184 1.74 -10.18 -21.91
C TYR A 184 0.74 -9.02 -21.72
N THR A 185 -0.13 -8.81 -22.71
CA THR A 185 -1.36 -8.03 -22.51
C THR A 185 -2.44 -8.94 -21.92
N SER A 186 -2.51 -9.05 -20.59
CA SER A 186 -3.67 -9.66 -19.95
C SER A 186 -4.83 -8.64 -19.91
N THR A 187 -5.86 -8.86 -20.72
CA THR A 187 -7.04 -7.98 -20.73
C THR A 187 -7.93 -8.34 -19.55
N VAL A 188 -7.91 -7.52 -18.49
CA VAL A 188 -8.80 -7.68 -17.32
C VAL A 188 -10.19 -7.16 -17.66
N ASP A 189 -11.23 -8.00 -17.47
CA ASP A 189 -12.63 -7.62 -17.73
C ASP A 189 -13.11 -6.51 -16.75
N PRO A 190 -13.48 -5.31 -17.24
CA PRO A 190 -13.98 -4.23 -16.40
C PRO A 190 -15.26 -4.57 -15.60
N ALA A 191 -16.08 -5.52 -16.07
CA ALA A 191 -17.27 -5.96 -15.35
C ALA A 191 -16.92 -6.80 -14.10
N TRP A 192 -15.76 -7.44 -14.09
CA TRP A 192 -15.26 -8.15 -12.91
C TRP A 192 -14.85 -7.16 -11.81
N LEU A 193 -14.17 -6.06 -12.15
CA LEU A 193 -13.78 -5.00 -11.20
C LEU A 193 -15.00 -4.41 -10.47
N LYS A 194 -16.07 -4.09 -11.20
CA LYS A 194 -17.32 -3.58 -10.60
C LYS A 194 -17.94 -4.57 -9.61
N ARG A 195 -17.92 -5.87 -9.92
CA ARG A 195 -18.44 -6.92 -9.03
C ARG A 195 -17.59 -7.09 -7.77
N ALA A 196 -16.26 -7.07 -7.92
CA ALA A 196 -15.33 -7.15 -6.80
C ALA A 196 -15.50 -5.96 -5.85
N ALA A 197 -15.61 -4.74 -6.38
CA ALA A 197 -15.87 -3.53 -5.61
C ALA A 197 -17.20 -3.60 -4.84
N ALA A 198 -18.29 -4.05 -5.48
CA ALA A 198 -19.60 -4.20 -4.85
C ALA A 198 -19.56 -5.23 -3.69
N HIS A 199 -18.96 -6.40 -3.92
CA HIS A 199 -18.83 -7.43 -2.88
C HIS A 199 -17.98 -6.97 -1.69
N LYS A 200 -16.91 -6.20 -1.97
CA LYS A 200 -16.07 -5.63 -0.92
C LYS A 200 -16.86 -4.60 -0.08
N ARG A 201 -17.67 -3.73 -0.72
CA ARG A 201 -18.53 -2.77 -0.02
C ARG A 201 -19.54 -3.45 0.89
N GLU A 202 -20.22 -4.49 0.41
CA GLU A 202 -21.16 -5.29 1.21
C GLU A 202 -20.49 -5.88 2.47
N LYS A 203 -19.30 -6.48 2.31
CA LYS A 203 -18.52 -6.99 3.46
C LYS A 203 -18.08 -5.90 4.42
N TRP A 204 -17.72 -4.72 3.92
CA TRP A 204 -17.31 -3.60 4.77
C TRP A 204 -18.48 -3.04 5.59
N GLU A 205 -19.65 -2.92 4.99
CA GLU A 205 -20.88 -2.54 5.71
C GLU A 205 -21.23 -3.57 6.79
N GLU A 206 -21.03 -4.87 6.53
CA GLU A 206 -21.22 -5.93 7.54
C GLU A 206 -20.26 -5.81 8.72
N ILE A 207 -19.00 -5.45 8.47
CA ILE A 207 -17.95 -5.32 9.51
C ILE A 207 -18.13 -4.02 10.33
N HIS A 208 -18.58 -2.94 9.70
CA HIS A 208 -18.69 -1.61 10.32
C HIS A 208 -20.10 -1.21 10.75
N ASP A 209 -21.10 -2.08 10.62
CA ASP A 209 -22.38 -1.91 11.29
C ASP A 209 -22.22 -2.04 12.83
N VAL A 210 -21.85 -0.92 13.47
CA VAL A 210 -21.66 -0.77 14.92
C VAL A 210 -22.97 -1.05 15.69
N SER A 211 -24.12 -1.11 15.01
CA SER A 211 -25.42 -1.42 15.62
C SER A 211 -25.67 -2.93 15.77
N ARG A 212 -24.94 -3.78 15.04
CA ARG A 212 -24.97 -5.23 15.25
C ARG A 212 -24.11 -5.60 16.44
N ARG A 213 -24.77 -5.74 17.60
CA ARG A 213 -24.21 -6.51 18.73
C ARG A 213 -23.57 -7.80 18.17
N PRO A 214 -22.32 -8.13 18.54
CA PRO A 214 -21.67 -9.33 18.03
C PRO A 214 -22.61 -10.51 18.24
N ARG A 215 -22.95 -11.20 17.15
CA ARG A 215 -23.79 -12.41 17.20
C ARG A 215 -23.18 -13.32 18.25
N GLN A 216 -23.81 -13.43 19.41
CA GLN A 216 -23.33 -14.26 20.50
C GLN A 216 -23.25 -15.70 19.97
N THR A 217 -22.03 -16.13 19.69
CA THR A 217 -21.76 -17.50 19.26
C THR A 217 -22.27 -18.45 20.33
N ARG A 218 -22.59 -19.70 19.95
CA ARG A 218 -23.05 -20.72 20.91
C ARG A 218 -22.04 -20.88 22.06
N MET A 219 -20.75 -20.72 21.76
CA MET A 219 -19.66 -20.65 22.73
C MET A 219 -19.69 -19.39 23.62
N GLY A 220 -20.00 -18.22 23.07
CA GLY A 220 -20.18 -16.99 23.86
C GLY A 220 -21.30 -17.10 24.89
N ARG A 221 -22.42 -17.76 24.54
CA ARG A 221 -23.53 -18.04 25.48
C ARG A 221 -23.14 -19.02 26.59
N LEU A 222 -22.36 -20.06 26.25
CA LEU A 222 -21.85 -21.02 27.24
C LEU A 222 -20.88 -20.35 28.21
N ARG A 223 -19.98 -19.48 27.71
CA ARG A 223 -19.01 -18.77 28.54
C ARG A 223 -19.68 -17.77 29.48
N ALA A 224 -20.68 -17.03 29.00
CA ALA A 224 -21.48 -16.13 29.85
C ALA A 224 -22.21 -16.88 30.96
N ARG A 225 -22.85 -18.02 30.66
CA ARG A 225 -23.50 -18.88 31.68
C ARG A 225 -22.52 -19.48 32.68
N LEU A 226 -21.30 -19.80 32.24
CA LEU A 226 -20.26 -20.31 33.14
C LEU A 226 -19.79 -19.22 34.11
N ILE A 227 -19.63 -17.99 33.61
CA ILE A 227 -19.26 -16.82 34.42
C ILE A 227 -20.36 -16.48 35.42
N ASP A 228 -21.64 -16.47 35.01
CA ASP A 228 -22.76 -16.22 35.92
C ASP A 228 -22.86 -17.29 37.03
N ARG A 229 -22.60 -18.57 36.72
CA ARG A 229 -22.53 -19.64 37.73
C ARG A 229 -21.36 -19.49 38.69
N LEU A 230 -20.20 -19.08 38.19
CA LEU A 230 -18.99 -18.90 39.01
C LEU A 230 -19.08 -17.65 39.90
N MET A 231 -19.87 -16.65 39.50
CA MET A 231 -20.06 -15.41 40.25
C MET A 231 -21.21 -15.46 41.26
N GLY A 232 -21.80 -16.63 41.52
CA GLY A 232 -22.69 -16.84 42.66
C GLY A 232 -24.01 -16.06 42.63
N ARG A 233 -24.46 -15.58 41.46
CA ARG A 233 -25.83 -15.07 41.30
C ARG A 233 -26.80 -16.24 41.10
N GLY A 234 -26.94 -17.03 42.15
CA GLY A 234 -28.05 -17.97 42.31
C GLY A 234 -29.30 -17.19 42.74
N ASP A 235 -30.41 -17.55 42.14
CA ASP A 235 -31.73 -16.98 42.32
C ASP A 235 -32.12 -16.83 43.81
N SER A 236 -32.60 -15.64 44.17
CA SER A 236 -33.56 -15.41 45.26
C SER A 236 -34.93 -15.17 44.64
#